data_AF-A0A133YNB6-F1
#
_entry.id   AF-A0A133YNB6-F1
#
_cell.length_a   1.000
_cell.length_b   1.000
_cell.length_c   1.000
_cell.angle_alpha   90.00
_cell.angle_beta   90.00
_cell.angle_gamma   90.00
#
_symmetry.space_group_name_H-M   'P 1'
#
loop_
_entity.id
_entity.type
_entity.pdbx_description
1 polymer ?
#
loop_
_entity_poly.entity_id
_entity_poly.type
_entity_poly.pdbx_seq_one_letter_code
_entity_poly.pdbx_strand_id
1 'polypeptide(L)'
;AKNTVYVLKTETKTLADITAPKVTAKAGYEFDKWEPALDANTTINKDMTVKAYFKASGTTPTDSPVVGPVDPTDPNGGKPADTSKYWTVTFKSEDETKGTVDAKNTVYVLKTENKTLADITAPKVTAKAGFKFTGWEPALDANTTINKDMTVNAKFEKVTATPTPQDPSVVVGPVDPTDSNDGKPADTSKYWTVTFVSEDQTKGAVAAKNTVYVLKTAHKTLADITAPKATAKAGFKFTGWEPALDANTTINKDMIVKAYFKQAGTPIPQDPPVVRTADTNTKKIQVANNRKLPKTANSMNIELYTFFMILSAALLVVAFKRKKSQ
;
A
#
# COMPACT_ATOMS: atom_id res chain seq x y z
N ALA A 1 -36.23 -46.14 25.07
CA ALA A 1 -37.45 -45.39 24.70
C ALA A 1 -37.54 -45.35 23.17
N LYS A 2 -38.74 -45.29 22.59
CA LYS A 2 -38.90 -45.08 21.14
C LYS A 2 -38.56 -43.62 20.86
N ASN A 3 -37.40 -43.37 20.26
CA ASN A 3 -36.89 -42.01 20.00
C ASN A 3 -37.08 -41.60 18.53
N THR A 4 -37.90 -42.35 17.79
CA THR A 4 -38.16 -42.14 16.37
C THR A 4 -39.67 -42.13 16.18
N VAL A 5 -40.16 -41.08 15.54
CA VAL A 5 -41.57 -40.93 15.15
C VAL A 5 -41.61 -40.95 13.62
N TYR A 6 -42.49 -41.78 13.07
CA TYR A 6 -42.71 -41.86 11.63
C TYR A 6 -43.93 -41.03 11.27
N VAL A 7 -43.78 -40.14 10.28
CA VAL A 7 -44.85 -39.31 9.75
C VAL A 7 -45.06 -39.69 8.28
N LEU A 8 -46.32 -39.84 7.86
CA LEU A 8 -46.66 -40.11 6.48
C LEU A 8 -46.27 -38.91 5.60
N LYS A 9 -45.48 -39.16 4.55
CA LYS A 9 -45.00 -38.10 3.63
C LYS A 9 -46.12 -37.35 2.90
N THR A 10 -47.31 -37.94 2.84
CA THR A 10 -48.51 -37.35 2.22
C THR A 10 -49.28 -36.41 3.14
N GLU A 11 -48.95 -36.38 4.44
CA GLU A 11 -49.60 -35.52 5.43
C GLU A 11 -48.76 -34.26 5.70
N THR A 12 -49.44 -33.12 5.83
CA THR A 12 -48.81 -31.90 6.32
C THR A 12 -48.84 -31.90 7.85
N LYS A 13 -47.70 -32.17 8.48
CA LYS A 13 -47.53 -32.16 9.94
C LYS A 13 -46.46 -31.18 10.38
N THR A 14 -46.59 -30.70 11.60
CA THR A 14 -45.62 -29.83 12.29
C THR A 14 -45.08 -30.52 13.54
N LEU A 15 -44.06 -29.95 14.17
CA LEU A 15 -43.55 -30.49 15.43
C LEU A 15 -44.55 -30.36 16.60
N ALA A 16 -45.56 -29.48 16.51
CA ALA A 16 -46.68 -29.45 17.45
C ALA A 16 -47.55 -30.73 17.41
N ASP A 17 -47.55 -31.46 16.30
CA ASP A 17 -48.29 -32.71 16.14
C ASP A 17 -47.57 -33.92 16.76
N ILE A 18 -46.33 -33.74 17.22
CA ILE A 18 -45.47 -34.82 17.71
C ILE A 18 -45.50 -34.85 19.24
N THR A 19 -45.83 -36.02 19.80
CA THR A 19 -45.71 -36.25 21.23
C THR A 19 -44.24 -36.50 21.59
N ALA A 20 -43.66 -35.62 22.42
CA ALA A 20 -42.30 -35.77 22.90
C ALA A 20 -42.10 -37.08 23.67
N PRO A 21 -40.95 -37.78 23.54
CA PRO A 21 -40.65 -38.92 24.38
C PRO A 21 -40.42 -38.45 25.83
N LYS A 22 -40.66 -39.36 26.78
CA LYS A 22 -40.36 -39.12 28.19
C LYS A 22 -38.86 -38.83 28.37
N VAL A 23 -38.54 -37.68 28.95
CA VAL A 23 -37.17 -37.31 29.34
C VAL A 23 -36.86 -37.78 30.75
N THR A 24 -35.62 -38.14 31.00
CA THR A 24 -35.11 -38.47 32.34
C THR A 24 -33.78 -37.75 32.50
N ALA A 25 -33.75 -36.73 33.35
CA ALA A 25 -32.54 -35.97 33.62
C ALA A 25 -31.62 -36.74 34.58
N LYS A 26 -30.31 -36.54 34.46
CA LYS A 26 -29.33 -37.04 35.44
C LYS A 26 -29.45 -36.24 36.74
N ALA A 27 -29.05 -36.84 37.86
CA ALA A 27 -29.00 -36.13 39.14
C ALA A 27 -28.22 -34.82 39.03
N GLY A 28 -28.77 -33.74 39.58
CA GLY A 28 -28.22 -32.38 39.47
C GLY A 28 -28.59 -31.64 38.19
N TYR A 29 -29.41 -32.22 37.29
CA TYR A 29 -29.93 -31.59 36.09
C TYR A 29 -31.45 -31.72 36.00
N GLU A 30 -32.09 -30.77 35.32
CA GLU A 30 -33.51 -30.78 34.96
C GLU A 30 -33.67 -30.55 33.46
N PHE A 31 -34.77 -31.05 32.91
CA PHE A 31 -35.10 -30.82 31.50
C PHE A 31 -35.31 -29.32 31.26
N ASP A 32 -34.69 -28.80 30.21
CA ASP A 32 -34.77 -27.39 29.86
C ASP A 32 -35.72 -27.18 28.66
N LYS A 33 -35.38 -27.74 27.49
CA LYS A 33 -36.15 -27.55 26.25
C LYS A 33 -35.84 -28.59 25.17
N TRP A 34 -36.67 -28.60 24.12
CA TRP A 34 -36.42 -29.30 22.85
C TRP A 34 -35.97 -28.33 21.77
N GLU A 35 -35.02 -28.73 20.91
CA GLU A 35 -34.66 -27.99 19.70
C GLU A 35 -34.58 -28.89 18.45
N PRO A 36 -35.27 -28.56 17.35
CA PRO A 36 -36.22 -27.44 17.22
C PRO A 36 -37.39 -27.52 18.21
N ALA A 37 -38.01 -26.37 18.52
CA ALA A 37 -39.14 -26.32 19.44
C ALA A 37 -40.29 -27.19 18.92
N LEU A 38 -41.01 -27.85 19.83
CA LEU A 38 -42.17 -28.67 19.49
C LEU A 38 -43.41 -27.81 19.29
N ASP A 39 -43.38 -26.97 18.25
CA ASP A 39 -44.41 -25.98 17.95
C ASP A 39 -44.87 -26.06 16.48
N ALA A 40 -45.86 -25.23 16.14
CA ALA A 40 -46.44 -25.18 14.80
C ALA A 40 -45.54 -24.47 13.77
N ASN A 41 -44.43 -23.86 14.19
CA ASN A 41 -43.55 -23.09 13.31
C ASN A 41 -42.61 -23.98 12.47
N THR A 42 -42.47 -25.26 12.84
CA THR A 42 -41.57 -26.21 12.17
C THR A 42 -42.36 -27.29 11.44
N THR A 43 -42.45 -27.19 10.12
CA THR A 43 -43.07 -28.21 9.26
C THR A 43 -42.15 -29.42 9.05
N ILE A 44 -42.71 -30.63 9.13
CA ILE A 44 -42.00 -31.90 8.92
C ILE A 44 -42.10 -32.28 7.44
N ASN A 45 -41.18 -31.77 6.62
CA ASN A 45 -41.11 -32.04 5.18
C ASN A 45 -39.91 -32.91 4.76
N LYS A 46 -39.07 -33.27 5.73
CA LYS A 46 -37.88 -34.11 5.57
C LYS A 46 -37.54 -34.76 6.91
N ASP A 47 -36.65 -35.75 6.87
CA ASP A 47 -36.10 -36.35 8.07
C ASP A 47 -35.37 -35.28 8.90
N MET A 48 -35.62 -35.26 10.20
CA MET A 48 -35.02 -34.31 11.13
C MET A 48 -34.74 -34.94 12.48
N THR A 49 -33.87 -34.29 13.25
CA THR A 49 -33.54 -34.68 14.63
C THR A 49 -33.93 -33.56 15.56
N VAL A 50 -34.69 -33.90 16.60
CA VAL A 50 -35.06 -32.97 17.69
C VAL A 50 -34.26 -33.37 18.94
N LYS A 51 -33.48 -32.43 19.49
CA LYS A 51 -32.58 -32.64 20.63
C LYS A 51 -33.22 -32.14 21.92
N ALA A 52 -33.09 -32.91 23.00
CA ALA A 52 -33.41 -32.44 24.35
C ALA A 52 -32.19 -31.77 24.98
N TYR A 53 -32.41 -30.63 25.62
CA TYR A 53 -31.44 -29.93 26.43
C TYR A 53 -31.82 -30.01 27.90
N PHE A 54 -30.79 -30.02 28.74
CA PHE A 54 -30.91 -30.11 30.19
C PHE A 54 -30.05 -29.03 30.81
N LYS A 55 -30.51 -28.45 31.90
CA LYS A 55 -29.78 -27.45 32.70
C LYS A 55 -29.55 -27.97 34.11
N ALA A 56 -28.62 -27.38 34.86
CA ALA A 56 -28.39 -27.76 36.25
C ALA A 56 -29.65 -27.47 37.09
N SER A 57 -30.07 -28.41 37.93
CA SER A 57 -31.27 -28.26 38.77
C SER A 57 -30.94 -27.44 40.01
N GLY A 58 -31.82 -26.51 40.39
CA GLY A 58 -31.62 -25.58 41.52
C GLY A 58 -31.09 -24.19 41.13
N THR A 59 -30.81 -23.95 39.85
CA THR A 59 -30.77 -22.59 39.32
C THR A 59 -32.13 -22.29 38.69
N THR A 60 -32.97 -21.46 39.33
CA THR A 60 -33.88 -20.63 38.53
C THR A 60 -33.03 -20.02 37.41
N PRO A 61 -33.44 -20.06 36.13
CA PRO A 61 -32.72 -19.32 35.11
C PRO A 61 -32.75 -17.86 35.53
N THR A 62 -31.70 -17.40 36.19
CA THR A 62 -31.50 -15.99 36.46
C THR A 62 -31.25 -15.43 35.08
N ASP A 63 -32.24 -14.66 34.59
CA ASP A 63 -32.12 -13.93 33.34
C ASP A 63 -30.75 -13.22 33.36
N SER A 64 -29.88 -13.60 32.42
CA SER A 64 -28.52 -13.09 32.41
C SER A 64 -28.58 -11.58 32.11
N PRO A 65 -27.84 -10.74 32.84
CA PRO A 65 -27.97 -9.29 32.71
C PRO A 65 -27.64 -8.80 31.28
N VAL A 66 -26.73 -9.51 30.59
CA VAL A 66 -26.36 -9.28 29.20
C VAL A 66 -26.20 -10.64 28.51
N VAL A 67 -26.77 -10.79 27.30
CA VAL A 67 -26.64 -11.98 26.45
C VAL A 67 -26.18 -11.57 25.06
N GLY A 68 -25.11 -12.21 24.57
CA GLY A 68 -24.54 -11.97 23.25
C GLY A 68 -23.16 -11.32 23.28
N PRO A 69 -22.62 -10.95 22.11
CA PRO A 69 -23.31 -10.89 20.82
C PRO A 69 -23.69 -12.27 20.23
N VAL A 70 -24.90 -12.38 19.69
CA VAL A 70 -25.45 -13.57 19.02
C VAL A 70 -25.97 -13.23 17.62
N ASP A 71 -26.13 -14.26 16.78
CA ASP A 71 -26.83 -14.13 15.50
C ASP A 71 -28.35 -14.22 15.78
N PRO A 72 -29.12 -13.14 15.59
CA PRO A 72 -30.55 -13.14 15.88
C PRO A 72 -31.36 -14.04 14.93
N THR A 73 -30.78 -14.43 13.79
CA THR A 73 -31.39 -15.30 12.79
C THR A 73 -31.10 -16.78 13.03
N ASP A 74 -30.08 -17.09 13.83
CA ASP A 74 -29.76 -18.47 14.21
C ASP A 74 -30.74 -18.94 15.31
N PRO A 75 -31.65 -19.90 15.01
CA PRO A 75 -32.59 -20.40 16.01
C PRO A 75 -31.89 -21.08 17.20
N ASN A 76 -30.64 -21.52 17.04
CA ASN A 76 -29.83 -22.16 18.08
C ASN A 76 -28.74 -21.22 18.62
N GLY A 77 -28.73 -19.95 18.22
CA GLY A 77 -27.62 -19.01 18.42
C GLY A 77 -27.43 -18.48 19.85
N GLY A 78 -28.14 -19.03 20.84
CA GLY A 78 -28.02 -18.61 22.24
C GLY A 78 -28.82 -17.34 22.59
N LYS A 79 -29.84 -16.98 21.80
CA LYS A 79 -30.77 -15.90 22.15
C LYS A 79 -31.52 -16.21 23.47
N PRO A 80 -31.90 -15.19 24.26
CA PRO A 80 -32.78 -15.38 25.40
C PRO A 80 -34.09 -16.06 25.00
N ALA A 81 -34.62 -16.93 25.88
CA ALA A 81 -35.88 -17.63 25.63
C ALA A 81 -37.08 -16.67 25.52
N ASP A 82 -37.06 -15.59 26.31
CA ASP A 82 -38.05 -14.51 26.27
C ASP A 82 -37.36 -13.16 26.05
N THR A 83 -37.29 -12.73 24.79
CA THR A 83 -36.66 -11.46 24.42
C THR A 83 -37.48 -10.23 24.86
N SER A 84 -38.75 -10.39 25.25
CA SER A 84 -39.60 -9.25 25.66
C SER A 84 -39.11 -8.57 26.95
N LYS A 85 -38.34 -9.30 27.76
CA LYS A 85 -37.70 -8.82 28.98
C LYS A 85 -36.42 -8.02 28.74
N TYR A 86 -35.93 -7.95 27.51
CA TYR A 86 -34.63 -7.36 27.17
C TYR A 86 -34.80 -6.16 26.25
N TRP A 87 -33.87 -5.21 26.35
CA TRP A 87 -33.56 -4.25 25.30
C TRP A 87 -32.62 -4.89 24.29
N THR A 88 -32.83 -4.58 23.02
CA THR A 88 -32.06 -5.13 21.89
C THR A 88 -31.11 -4.07 21.35
N VAL A 89 -29.81 -4.37 21.38
CA VAL A 89 -28.77 -3.57 20.72
C VAL A 89 -28.31 -4.31 19.47
N THR A 90 -28.60 -3.74 18.31
CA THR A 90 -28.21 -4.31 17.01
C THR A 90 -27.03 -3.55 16.43
N PHE A 91 -25.96 -4.26 16.08
CA PHE A 91 -24.81 -3.69 15.40
C PHE A 91 -24.95 -3.85 13.89
N LYS A 92 -24.78 -2.77 13.13
CA LYS A 92 -24.89 -2.80 11.66
C LYS A 92 -23.72 -2.10 11.01
N SER A 93 -23.46 -2.42 9.74
CA SER A 93 -22.62 -1.54 8.92
C SER A 93 -23.43 -0.31 8.55
N GLU A 94 -22.84 0.89 8.63
CA GLU A 94 -23.49 2.07 8.05
C GLU A 94 -23.62 1.96 6.53
N ASP A 95 -22.70 1.21 5.90
CA ASP A 95 -22.57 1.08 4.46
C ASP A 95 -21.83 -0.22 4.12
N GLU A 96 -22.58 -1.22 3.66
CA GLU A 96 -22.04 -2.53 3.31
C GLU A 96 -21.05 -2.49 2.14
N THR A 97 -20.98 -1.40 1.37
CA THR A 97 -19.96 -1.21 0.34
C THR A 97 -18.59 -0.84 0.92
N LYS A 98 -18.54 -0.32 2.16
CA LYS A 98 -17.31 0.10 2.86
C LYS A 98 -16.80 -0.93 3.87
N GLY A 99 -17.69 -1.76 4.41
CA GLY A 99 -17.34 -2.83 5.33
C GLY A 99 -18.55 -3.59 5.84
N THR A 100 -18.31 -4.69 6.55
CA THR A 100 -19.34 -5.58 7.10
C THR A 100 -19.17 -5.79 8.60
N VAL A 101 -20.26 -6.17 9.26
CA VAL A 101 -20.29 -6.59 10.66
C VAL A 101 -20.59 -8.09 10.71
N ASP A 102 -19.99 -8.81 11.64
CA ASP A 102 -20.20 -10.26 11.84
C ASP A 102 -21.69 -10.61 12.04
N ALA A 103 -22.12 -11.81 11.64
CA ALA A 103 -23.51 -12.24 11.80
C ALA A 103 -23.96 -12.28 13.26
N LYS A 104 -23.03 -12.54 14.20
CA LYS A 104 -23.27 -12.39 15.63
C LYS A 104 -23.27 -10.91 16.00
N ASN A 105 -24.31 -10.16 15.65
CA ASN A 105 -24.36 -8.70 15.76
C ASN A 105 -25.40 -8.18 16.76
N THR A 106 -26.02 -9.04 17.56
CA THR A 106 -27.11 -8.62 18.44
C THR A 106 -26.81 -8.93 19.90
N VAL A 107 -26.95 -7.93 20.76
CA VAL A 107 -26.83 -8.06 22.23
C VAL A 107 -28.19 -7.77 22.87
N TYR A 108 -28.57 -8.61 23.83
CA TYR A 108 -29.78 -8.44 24.64
C TYR A 108 -29.39 -8.02 26.06
N VAL A 109 -29.96 -6.93 26.55
CA VAL A 109 -29.71 -6.39 27.89
C VAL A 109 -30.99 -6.43 28.69
N LEU A 110 -30.97 -7.04 29.87
CA LEU A 110 -32.17 -7.21 30.68
C LEU A 110 -32.74 -5.84 31.11
N LYS A 111 -34.05 -5.61 30.94
CA LYS A 111 -34.69 -4.29 31.19
C LYS A 111 -34.60 -3.81 32.62
N THR A 112 -34.38 -4.72 33.57
CA THR A 112 -34.21 -4.41 34.99
C THR A 112 -32.78 -3.96 35.33
N GLU A 113 -31.84 -4.10 34.40
CA GLU A 113 -30.43 -3.73 34.57
C GLU A 113 -30.16 -2.34 33.99
N ASN A 114 -29.40 -1.53 34.71
CA ASN A 114 -28.99 -0.19 34.26
C ASN A 114 -27.61 -0.25 33.58
N LYS A 115 -27.56 -0.78 32.35
CA LYS A 115 -26.32 -0.91 31.56
C LYS A 115 -26.15 0.22 30.54
N THR A 116 -24.92 0.37 30.09
CA THR A 116 -24.48 1.34 29.08
C THR A 116 -23.83 0.63 27.89
N LEU A 117 -23.55 1.35 26.80
CA LEU A 117 -22.84 0.78 25.65
C LEU A 117 -21.40 0.36 25.96
N ALA A 118 -20.78 0.88 27.04
CA ALA A 118 -19.49 0.39 27.53
C ALA A 118 -19.56 -1.00 28.20
N ASP A 119 -20.74 -1.43 28.63
CA ASP A 119 -20.92 -2.72 29.35
C ASP A 119 -21.15 -3.91 28.40
N ILE A 120 -21.24 -3.67 27.10
CA ILE A 120 -21.51 -4.70 26.09
C ILE A 120 -20.29 -4.92 25.18
N THR A 121 -20.17 -6.14 24.65
CA THR A 121 -19.11 -6.47 23.70
C THR A 121 -19.61 -6.28 22.28
N ALA A 122 -18.87 -5.50 21.48
CA ALA A 122 -19.16 -5.31 20.07
C ALA A 122 -18.74 -6.53 19.22
N PRO A 123 -19.44 -6.78 18.10
CA PRO A 123 -19.04 -7.80 17.15
C PRO A 123 -17.78 -7.42 16.37
N LYS A 124 -17.24 -8.42 15.66
CA LYS A 124 -16.13 -8.19 14.74
C LYS A 124 -16.60 -7.37 13.53
N VAL A 125 -15.77 -6.41 13.12
CA VAL A 125 -15.96 -5.60 11.92
C VAL A 125 -14.89 -5.94 10.89
N THR A 126 -15.28 -6.04 9.62
CA THR A 126 -14.35 -6.23 8.50
C THR A 126 -14.51 -5.08 7.51
N ALA A 127 -13.52 -4.20 7.43
CA ALA A 127 -13.50 -3.16 6.41
C ALA A 127 -13.17 -3.74 5.03
N LYS A 128 -13.79 -3.21 3.97
CA LYS A 128 -13.46 -3.55 2.58
C LYS A 128 -12.20 -2.80 2.14
N ALA A 129 -11.57 -3.27 1.07
CA ALA A 129 -10.35 -2.68 0.53
C ALA A 129 -10.53 -1.17 0.26
N GLY A 130 -9.56 -0.37 0.69
CA GLY A 130 -9.61 1.10 0.56
C GLY A 130 -10.43 1.81 1.64
N PHE A 131 -10.92 1.10 2.66
CA PHE A 131 -11.60 1.68 3.82
C PHE A 131 -10.99 1.18 5.13
N LYS A 132 -11.13 1.97 6.19
CA LYS A 132 -10.79 1.61 7.57
C LYS A 132 -12.02 1.80 8.45
N PHE A 133 -12.20 0.90 9.40
CA PHE A 133 -13.17 1.07 10.47
C PHE A 133 -12.70 2.19 11.41
N THR A 134 -13.55 3.16 11.71
CA THR A 134 -13.20 4.31 12.56
C THR A 134 -13.85 4.30 13.93
N GLY A 135 -14.91 3.53 14.09
CA GLY A 135 -15.61 3.41 15.37
C GLY A 135 -17.09 3.11 15.18
N TRP A 136 -17.80 3.15 16.29
CA TRP A 136 -19.22 2.89 16.37
C TRP A 136 -19.98 4.20 16.62
N GLU A 137 -21.18 4.32 16.05
CA GLU A 137 -22.10 5.43 16.28
C GLU A 137 -23.50 4.90 16.64
N PRO A 138 -23.98 5.13 17.86
CA PRO A 138 -23.32 5.85 18.97
C PRO A 138 -22.02 5.19 19.45
N ALA A 139 -21.15 5.99 20.07
CA ALA A 139 -19.90 5.50 20.65
C ALA A 139 -20.17 4.47 21.78
N LEU A 140 -19.30 3.47 21.89
CA LEU A 140 -19.40 2.45 22.94
C LEU A 140 -18.82 2.96 24.25
N ASP A 141 -19.57 3.85 24.90
CA ASP A 141 -19.15 4.54 26.11
C ASP A 141 -20.17 4.44 27.24
N ALA A 142 -19.78 4.92 28.42
CA ALA A 142 -20.61 4.94 29.61
C ALA A 142 -21.68 6.06 29.60
N ASN A 143 -21.64 6.96 28.62
CA ASN A 143 -22.58 8.08 28.51
C ASN A 143 -23.89 7.65 27.86
N THR A 144 -23.88 6.54 27.12
CA THR A 144 -25.04 6.04 26.40
C THR A 144 -25.71 4.89 27.14
N THR A 145 -26.76 5.21 27.91
CA THR A 145 -27.57 4.21 28.63
C THR A 145 -28.44 3.39 27.68
N ILE A 146 -28.53 2.08 27.92
CA ILE A 146 -29.38 1.16 27.17
C ILE A 146 -30.75 1.07 27.86
N ASN A 147 -31.67 1.95 27.47
CA ASN A 147 -33.02 2.04 28.03
C ASN A 147 -34.14 1.86 26.98
N LYS A 148 -33.76 1.48 25.76
CA LYS A 148 -34.64 1.19 24.63
C LYS A 148 -33.87 0.34 23.62
N ASP A 149 -34.59 -0.26 22.69
CA ASP A 149 -33.96 -0.90 21.53
C ASP A 149 -33.21 0.15 20.70
N MET A 150 -32.00 -0.19 20.28
CA MET A 150 -31.15 0.73 19.53
C MET A 150 -30.27 0.02 18.50
N THR A 151 -29.82 0.79 17.51
CA THR A 151 -28.87 0.35 16.50
C THR A 151 -27.57 1.13 16.66
N VAL A 152 -26.45 0.42 16.63
CA VAL A 152 -25.10 0.97 16.67
C VAL A 152 -24.44 0.68 15.32
N ASN A 153 -24.05 1.73 14.60
CA ASN A 153 -23.54 1.61 13.23
C ASN A 153 -22.01 1.67 13.20
N ALA A 154 -21.38 0.73 12.50
CA ALA A 154 -19.96 0.78 12.21
C ALA A 154 -19.69 1.89 11.20
N LYS A 155 -18.78 2.80 11.55
CA LYS A 155 -18.34 3.91 10.72
C LYS A 155 -17.08 3.54 9.96
N PHE A 156 -17.03 3.95 8.70
CA PHE A 156 -15.89 3.69 7.82
C PHE A 156 -15.42 4.96 7.13
N GLU A 157 -14.11 5.15 7.11
CA GLU A 157 -13.47 6.19 6.31
C GLU A 157 -12.70 5.57 5.16
N LYS A 158 -12.72 6.25 4.02
CA LYS A 158 -11.84 5.89 2.91
C LYS A 158 -10.40 6.06 3.37
N VAL A 159 -9.59 5.03 3.18
CA VAL A 159 -8.14 5.15 3.29
C VAL A 159 -7.71 5.99 2.10
N THR A 160 -7.58 7.31 2.32
CA THR A 160 -6.76 8.13 1.45
C THR A 160 -5.35 7.57 1.59
N ALA A 161 -4.74 7.18 0.49
CA ALA A 161 -3.30 6.93 0.46
C ALA A 161 -2.59 8.26 0.75
N THR A 162 -2.56 8.66 2.02
CA THR A 162 -1.44 9.45 2.52
C THR A 162 -0.27 8.48 2.40
N PRO A 163 0.78 8.77 1.62
CA PRO A 163 1.97 7.94 1.67
C PRO A 163 2.34 7.84 3.14
N THR A 164 2.37 6.62 3.66
CA THR A 164 3.04 6.32 4.92
C THR A 164 4.38 7.07 4.84
N PRO A 165 4.82 7.82 5.87
CA PRO A 165 6.20 8.27 5.88
C PRO A 165 7.06 7.01 5.94
N GLN A 166 7.42 6.49 4.76
CA GLN A 166 8.57 5.64 4.59
C GLN A 166 9.71 6.47 5.17
N ASP A 167 10.48 5.89 6.09
CA ASP A 167 11.71 6.55 6.56
C ASP A 167 12.42 7.10 5.32
N PRO A 168 12.70 8.42 5.28
CA PRO A 168 13.21 9.03 4.07
C PRO A 168 14.48 8.29 3.65
N SER A 169 14.44 7.67 2.47
CA SER A 169 15.59 6.95 1.92
C SER A 169 16.82 7.84 2.01
N VAL A 170 17.89 7.34 2.61
CA VAL A 170 19.10 8.12 2.91
C VAL A 170 19.70 8.75 1.64
N VAL A 171 19.62 8.04 0.50
CA VAL A 171 20.00 8.53 -0.83
C VAL A 171 18.92 8.12 -1.83
N VAL A 172 18.51 9.03 -2.71
CA VAL A 172 17.53 8.82 -3.77
C VAL A 172 18.10 9.30 -5.10
N GLY A 173 18.08 8.43 -6.12
CA GLY A 173 18.55 8.72 -7.48
C GLY A 173 19.82 7.98 -7.89
N PRO A 174 20.36 8.26 -9.10
CA PRO A 174 20.00 9.38 -9.98
C PRO A 174 18.57 9.31 -10.54
N VAL A 175 17.87 10.44 -10.52
CA VAL A 175 16.53 10.63 -11.09
C VAL A 175 16.53 11.78 -12.09
N ASP A 176 15.56 11.80 -13.00
CA ASP A 176 15.28 12.97 -13.82
C ASP A 176 14.52 14.02 -12.98
N PRO A 177 15.10 15.20 -12.71
CA PRO A 177 14.44 16.20 -11.87
C PRO A 177 13.21 16.84 -12.53
N THR A 178 13.04 16.67 -13.85
CA THR A 178 11.91 17.17 -14.63
C THR A 178 10.74 16.19 -14.70
N ASP A 179 10.99 14.90 -14.46
CA ASP A 179 9.95 13.87 -14.39
C ASP A 179 9.52 13.66 -12.94
N SER A 180 8.30 14.12 -12.61
CA SER A 180 7.75 13.97 -11.26
C SER A 180 7.45 12.50 -10.88
N ASN A 181 7.46 11.57 -11.83
CA ASN A 181 7.22 10.15 -11.58
C ASN A 181 8.52 9.33 -11.42
N ASP A 182 9.71 9.91 -11.65
CA ASP A 182 10.98 9.18 -11.63
C ASP A 182 11.58 9.00 -10.22
N GLY A 183 10.74 8.95 -9.19
CA GLY A 183 11.17 8.69 -7.80
C GLY A 183 11.76 9.90 -7.07
N LYS A 184 11.52 11.12 -7.54
CA LYS A 184 11.86 12.36 -6.81
C LYS A 184 11.19 12.37 -5.41
N PRO A 185 11.92 12.67 -4.31
CA PRO A 185 11.32 12.77 -3.00
C PRO A 185 10.19 13.81 -2.94
N ALA A 186 9.08 13.47 -2.27
CA ALA A 186 7.92 14.36 -2.12
C ALA A 186 8.26 15.65 -1.35
N ASP A 187 9.17 15.55 -0.38
CA ASP A 187 9.65 16.67 0.43
C ASP A 187 11.17 16.83 0.25
N THR A 188 11.56 17.55 -0.81
CA THR A 188 12.97 17.81 -1.12
C THR A 188 13.64 18.73 -0.10
N SER A 189 12.89 19.41 0.78
CA SER A 189 13.47 20.33 1.79
C SER A 189 14.35 19.61 2.82
N LYS A 190 14.12 18.29 3.00
CA LYS A 190 14.89 17.42 3.89
C LYS A 190 16.20 16.92 3.30
N TYR A 191 16.46 17.20 2.02
CA TYR A 191 17.59 16.65 1.29
C TYR A 191 18.53 17.76 0.81
N TRP A 192 19.81 17.41 0.67
CA TRP A 192 20.75 18.10 -0.19
C TRP A 192 20.64 17.55 -1.61
N THR A 193 20.76 18.43 -2.59
CA THR A 193 20.65 18.10 -4.02
C THR A 193 22.03 18.09 -4.66
N VAL A 194 22.39 16.98 -5.30
CA VAL A 194 23.60 16.87 -6.13
C VAL A 194 23.17 16.75 -7.59
N THR A 195 23.44 17.79 -8.38
CA THR A 195 23.10 17.82 -9.81
C THR A 195 24.34 17.60 -10.66
N PHE A 196 24.28 16.62 -11.54
CA PHE A 196 25.34 16.32 -12.48
C PHE A 196 25.08 17.03 -13.81
N VAL A 197 26.07 17.79 -14.30
CA VAL A 197 25.96 18.54 -15.55
C VAL A 197 27.19 18.31 -16.43
N SER A 198 27.04 18.51 -17.74
CA SER A 198 28.22 18.64 -18.60
C SER A 198 28.85 20.01 -18.39
N GLU A 199 30.17 20.09 -18.21
CA GLU A 199 30.86 21.37 -18.19
C GLU A 199 30.73 22.08 -19.55
N ASP A 200 30.78 21.31 -20.64
CA ASP A 200 30.61 21.80 -22.00
C ASP A 200 29.77 20.81 -22.83
N GLN A 201 28.54 21.23 -23.12
CA GLN A 201 27.59 20.45 -23.89
C GLN A 201 28.01 20.23 -25.35
N THR A 202 28.99 20.99 -25.86
CA THR A 202 29.57 20.79 -27.20
C THR A 202 30.57 19.62 -27.22
N LYS A 203 31.16 19.27 -26.07
CA LYS A 203 32.15 18.18 -25.94
C LYS A 203 31.54 16.87 -25.44
N GLY A 204 30.45 16.92 -24.70
CA GLY A 204 29.76 15.74 -24.18
C GLY A 204 28.48 16.08 -23.44
N ALA A 205 27.72 15.04 -23.07
CA ALA A 205 26.44 15.16 -22.39
C ALA A 205 26.36 14.24 -21.16
N VAL A 206 25.45 14.57 -20.24
CA VAL A 206 25.09 13.74 -19.09
C VAL A 206 23.65 13.24 -19.30
N ALA A 207 23.37 12.00 -18.91
CA ALA A 207 22.03 11.40 -19.03
C ALA A 207 20.96 12.23 -18.28
N ALA A 208 19.71 12.20 -18.73
CA ALA A 208 18.60 12.99 -18.15
C ALA A 208 18.36 12.70 -16.65
N LYS A 209 18.57 11.45 -16.22
CA LYS A 209 18.61 11.06 -14.80
C LYS A 209 19.87 11.56 -14.13
N ASN A 210 19.98 12.85 -13.85
CA ASN A 210 21.21 13.52 -13.43
C ASN A 210 21.18 14.10 -12.02
N THR A 211 20.15 13.81 -11.22
CA THR A 211 20.02 14.44 -9.89
C THR A 211 19.93 13.38 -8.81
N VAL A 212 20.71 13.55 -7.74
CA VAL A 212 20.68 12.71 -6.53
C VAL A 212 20.25 13.57 -5.34
N TYR A 213 19.35 13.04 -4.52
CA TYR A 213 18.92 13.64 -3.26
C TYR A 213 19.50 12.87 -2.09
N VAL A 214 20.15 13.57 -1.17
CA VAL A 214 20.81 12.98 0.00
C VAL A 214 20.21 13.56 1.28
N LEU A 215 19.75 12.71 2.19
CA LEU A 215 19.10 13.17 3.42
C LEU A 215 20.07 14.03 4.26
N LYS A 216 19.65 15.23 4.68
CA LYS A 216 20.51 16.20 5.39
C LYS A 216 21.13 15.64 6.67
N THR A 217 20.45 14.71 7.33
CA THR A 217 20.88 14.07 8.59
C THR A 217 21.82 12.89 8.40
N ALA A 218 22.10 12.46 7.16
CA ALA A 218 22.85 11.25 6.88
C ALA A 218 24.38 11.45 6.74
N HIS A 219 24.86 12.70 6.70
CA HIS A 219 26.29 13.05 6.67
C HIS A 219 27.12 12.29 5.61
N LYS A 220 26.57 12.14 4.39
CA LYS A 220 27.22 11.42 3.28
C LYS A 220 28.24 12.26 2.52
N THR A 221 29.03 11.57 1.70
CA THR A 221 30.07 12.14 0.81
C THR A 221 29.77 11.79 -0.66
N LEU A 222 30.52 12.38 -1.62
CA LEU A 222 30.35 12.05 -3.04
C LEU A 222 30.74 10.60 -3.39
N ALA A 223 31.51 9.90 -2.55
CA ALA A 223 31.74 8.46 -2.69
C ALA A 223 30.50 7.60 -2.41
N ASP A 224 29.51 8.13 -1.67
CA ASP A 224 28.30 7.40 -1.29
C ASP A 224 27.18 7.45 -2.34
N ILE A 225 27.38 8.18 -3.44
CA ILE A 225 26.36 8.36 -4.49
C ILE A 225 26.82 7.75 -5.81
N THR A 226 25.86 7.28 -6.61
CA THR A 226 26.13 6.78 -7.96
C THR A 226 26.00 7.92 -8.97
N ALA A 227 27.02 8.12 -9.80
CA ALA A 227 26.95 9.11 -10.87
C ALA A 227 26.17 8.60 -12.09
N PRO A 228 25.49 9.52 -12.82
CA PRO A 228 24.82 9.18 -14.06
C PRO A 228 25.82 8.90 -15.19
N LYS A 229 25.31 8.35 -16.30
CA LYS A 229 26.12 8.12 -17.49
C LYS A 229 26.53 9.45 -18.15
N ALA A 230 27.84 9.65 -18.31
CA ALA A 230 28.41 10.70 -19.15
C ALA A 230 28.77 10.12 -20.53
N THR A 231 28.40 10.82 -21.61
CA THR A 231 28.65 10.41 -23.00
C THR A 231 29.43 11.50 -23.73
N ALA A 232 30.63 11.19 -24.19
CA ALA A 232 31.44 12.13 -24.98
C ALA A 232 30.89 12.24 -26.41
N LYS A 233 30.94 13.44 -26.99
CA LYS A 233 30.70 13.64 -28.42
C LYS A 233 31.90 13.17 -29.25
N ALA A 234 31.69 12.98 -30.55
CA ALA A 234 32.76 12.55 -31.46
C ALA A 234 33.99 13.46 -31.34
N GLY A 235 35.18 12.85 -31.28
CA GLY A 235 36.43 13.59 -31.10
C GLY A 235 36.77 13.95 -29.65
N PHE A 236 35.97 13.56 -28.66
CA PHE A 236 36.24 13.79 -27.23
C PHE A 236 36.25 12.48 -26.42
N LYS A 237 36.85 12.56 -25.22
CA LYS A 237 36.83 11.49 -24.21
C LYS A 237 36.46 12.08 -22.86
N PHE A 238 35.57 11.41 -22.14
CA PHE A 238 35.23 11.73 -20.75
C PHE A 238 36.48 11.57 -19.88
N THR A 239 36.79 12.56 -19.05
CA THR A 239 37.99 12.59 -18.20
C THR A 239 37.70 12.39 -16.73
N GLY A 240 36.50 12.73 -16.28
CA GLY A 240 36.13 12.63 -14.88
C GLY A 240 35.10 13.66 -14.46
N TRP A 241 34.77 13.62 -13.18
CA TRP A 241 33.84 14.51 -12.51
C TRP A 241 34.59 15.49 -11.62
N GLU A 242 34.11 16.74 -11.53
CA GLU A 242 34.59 17.72 -10.57
C GLU A 242 33.43 18.37 -9.80
N PRO A 243 33.42 18.34 -8.45
CA PRO A 243 34.40 17.66 -7.59
C PRO A 243 34.50 16.15 -7.83
N ALA A 244 35.63 15.56 -7.46
CA ALA A 244 35.85 14.12 -7.60
C ALA A 244 34.83 13.34 -6.74
N LEU A 245 34.41 12.17 -7.24
CA LEU A 245 33.46 11.30 -6.54
C LEU A 245 34.15 10.45 -5.48
N ASP A 246 34.66 11.13 -4.45
CA ASP A 246 35.43 10.55 -3.37
C ASP A 246 34.89 10.95 -1.99
N ALA A 247 35.52 10.41 -0.95
CA ALA A 247 35.15 10.67 0.44
C ALA A 247 35.60 12.05 0.95
N ASN A 248 36.39 12.81 0.17
CA ASN A 248 36.92 14.11 0.60
C ASN A 248 35.88 15.23 0.48
N THR A 249 34.81 15.00 -0.28
CA THR A 249 33.74 15.99 -0.49
C THR A 249 32.48 15.57 0.25
N THR A 250 32.24 16.17 1.41
CA THR A 250 30.97 16.00 2.16
C THR A 250 29.81 16.71 1.46
N ILE A 251 28.66 16.04 1.43
CA ILE A 251 27.41 16.58 0.91
C ILE A 251 26.67 17.29 2.06
N ASN A 252 26.98 18.57 2.26
CA ASN A 252 26.41 19.41 3.31
C ASN A 252 25.72 20.67 2.79
N LYS A 253 25.56 20.77 1.47
CA LYS A 253 24.83 21.81 0.74
C LYS A 253 24.43 21.28 -0.63
N ASP A 254 23.51 21.97 -1.28
CA ASP A 254 23.25 21.71 -2.70
C ASP A 254 24.51 22.00 -3.52
N MET A 255 24.82 21.11 -4.47
CA MET A 255 26.04 21.23 -5.27
C MET A 255 25.87 20.68 -6.69
N ILE A 256 26.73 21.18 -7.56
CA ILE A 256 26.81 20.78 -8.96
C ILE A 256 28.12 20.01 -9.15
N VAL A 257 28.03 18.83 -9.74
CA VAL A 257 29.18 18.01 -10.15
C VAL A 257 29.26 18.05 -11.67
N LYS A 258 30.39 18.51 -12.21
CA LYS A 258 30.58 18.74 -13.64
C LYS A 258 31.34 17.58 -14.29
N ALA A 259 30.84 17.07 -15.42
CA ALA A 259 31.55 16.15 -16.29
C ALA A 259 32.51 16.92 -17.19
N TYR A 260 33.78 16.52 -17.18
CA TYR A 260 34.82 17.07 -18.05
C TYR A 260 35.14 16.13 -19.21
N PHE A 261 35.48 16.74 -20.34
CA PHE A 261 35.81 16.05 -21.57
C PHE A 261 37.06 16.68 -22.19
N LYS A 262 38.01 15.84 -22.64
CA LYS A 262 39.19 16.29 -23.39
C LYS A 262 39.12 15.81 -24.83
N GLN A 263 39.77 16.55 -25.72
CA GLN A 263 39.92 16.11 -27.11
C GLN A 263 40.60 14.74 -27.13
N ALA A 264 40.01 13.80 -27.86
CA ALA A 264 40.63 12.53 -28.14
C ALA A 264 41.89 12.81 -28.98
N GLY A 265 43.04 12.28 -28.59
CA GLY A 265 44.22 12.28 -29.46
C GLY A 265 43.83 11.70 -30.83
N THR A 266 44.41 12.25 -31.90
CA THR A 266 44.19 11.79 -33.27
C THR A 266 44.31 10.26 -33.31
N PRO A 267 43.33 9.54 -33.89
CA PRO A 267 43.59 8.17 -34.30
C PRO A 267 44.81 8.24 -35.22
N ILE A 268 45.89 7.54 -34.88
CA ILE A 268 46.91 7.24 -35.88
C ILE A 268 46.14 6.52 -36.99
N PRO A 269 46.13 7.01 -38.24
CA PRO A 269 45.52 6.29 -39.33
C PRO A 269 46.08 4.86 -39.28
N GLN A 270 45.20 3.88 -39.09
CA GLN A 270 45.59 2.51 -39.39
C GLN A 270 45.93 2.55 -40.88
N ASP A 271 47.18 2.28 -41.24
CA ASP A 271 47.54 2.09 -42.64
C ASP A 271 46.50 1.14 -43.26
N PRO A 272 45.94 1.47 -44.43
CA PRO A 272 44.97 0.60 -45.07
C PRO A 272 45.55 -0.81 -45.17
N PRO A 273 44.73 -1.86 -45.02
CA PRO A 273 45.22 -3.23 -45.03
C PRO A 273 46.05 -3.43 -46.30
N VAL A 274 47.35 -3.72 -46.11
CA VAL A 274 48.24 -4.07 -47.20
C VAL A 274 47.65 -5.31 -47.87
N VAL A 275 47.06 -5.12 -49.05
CA VAL A 275 46.70 -6.22 -49.95
C VAL A 275 48.01 -6.86 -50.37
N ARG A 276 48.41 -7.92 -49.66
CA ARG A 276 49.52 -8.78 -50.07
C ARG A 276 49.00 -9.74 -51.14
N THR A 277 49.34 -9.48 -52.39
CA THR A 277 49.40 -10.52 -53.41
C THR A 277 50.54 -11.49 -53.08
N ALA A 278 50.32 -12.76 -53.40
CA ALA A 278 51.11 -13.89 -52.95
C ALA A 278 52.51 -13.99 -53.61
N ASP A 279 53.41 -14.58 -52.81
CA ASP A 279 54.55 -15.44 -53.16
C ASP A 279 55.78 -14.89 -53.91
N THR A 280 56.91 -14.75 -53.20
CA THR A 280 57.93 -15.82 -53.03
C THR A 280 59.25 -15.26 -52.45
N ASN A 281 59.91 -16.11 -51.66
CA ASN A 281 61.37 -16.20 -51.42
C ASN A 281 62.09 -15.35 -50.33
N THR A 282 62.44 -16.10 -49.27
CA THR A 282 63.74 -16.19 -48.57
C THR A 282 64.33 -15.07 -47.69
N LYS A 283 64.81 -15.55 -46.53
CA LYS A 283 65.85 -15.07 -45.58
C LYS A 283 65.43 -14.22 -44.37
N LYS A 284 65.72 -14.81 -43.19
CA LYS A 284 65.87 -14.22 -41.85
C LYS A 284 66.73 -12.94 -41.90
N ILE A 285 66.47 -11.96 -41.00
CA ILE A 285 67.34 -11.50 -39.89
C ILE A 285 66.62 -10.41 -39.05
N GLN A 286 67.07 -10.34 -37.79
CA GLN A 286 66.74 -9.59 -36.57
C GLN A 286 66.55 -8.05 -36.60
N VAL A 287 65.69 -7.61 -35.65
CA VAL A 287 65.84 -6.57 -34.60
C VAL A 287 66.69 -5.31 -34.90
N ALA A 288 66.08 -4.12 -34.77
CA ALA A 288 66.63 -2.98 -34.01
C ALA A 288 65.66 -1.78 -33.97
N ASN A 289 65.47 -1.25 -32.76
CA ASN A 289 64.95 0.09 -32.49
C ASN A 289 65.73 1.15 -33.27
N ASN A 290 65.08 2.22 -33.71
CA ASN A 290 65.70 3.55 -33.63
C ASN A 290 64.68 4.70 -33.58
N ARG A 291 64.82 5.44 -32.49
CA ARG A 291 64.23 6.73 -32.13
C ARG A 291 64.68 7.81 -33.14
N LYS A 292 63.76 8.50 -33.82
CA LYS A 292 64.03 9.85 -34.37
C LYS A 292 62.73 10.61 -34.64
N LEU A 293 62.48 11.67 -33.86
CA LEU A 293 61.57 12.76 -34.25
C LEU A 293 62.14 13.47 -35.48
N PRO A 294 61.29 14.02 -36.35
CA PRO A 294 61.57 15.27 -37.01
C PRO A 294 60.70 16.42 -36.48
N LYS A 295 61.36 17.57 -36.44
CA LYS A 295 60.90 18.91 -36.09
C LYS A 295 60.39 19.62 -37.35
N THR A 296 59.37 20.46 -37.14
CA THR A 296 59.05 21.74 -37.86
C THR A 296 58.46 21.69 -39.27
N ALA A 297 57.28 22.30 -39.46
CA ALA A 297 57.07 23.44 -40.39
C ALA A 297 55.66 24.02 -40.25
N ASN A 298 55.60 25.34 -40.27
CA ASN A 298 54.43 26.21 -40.13
C ASN A 298 53.53 26.19 -41.39
N SER A 299 52.23 26.44 -41.23
CA SER A 299 51.47 27.32 -42.12
C SER A 299 50.15 27.75 -41.48
N MET A 300 49.99 29.05 -41.29
CA MET A 300 48.75 29.75 -40.91
C MET A 300 47.73 29.80 -42.06
N ASN A 301 46.48 30.13 -41.68
CA ASN A 301 45.34 30.68 -42.44
C ASN A 301 44.42 29.68 -43.18
N ILE A 302 43.11 29.73 -42.88
CA ILE A 302 42.15 30.65 -43.53
C ILE A 302 40.81 30.65 -42.74
N GLU A 303 40.20 31.83 -42.75
CA GLU A 303 38.99 32.29 -42.08
C GLU A 303 37.65 31.70 -42.58
N LEU A 304 36.66 31.77 -41.66
CA LEU A 304 35.25 32.17 -41.83
C LEU A 304 34.35 31.45 -42.85
N TYR A 305 33.30 30.78 -42.36
CA TYR A 305 32.01 30.77 -43.07
C TYR A 305 30.81 30.77 -42.10
N THR A 306 30.00 31.80 -42.28
CA THR A 306 28.74 32.18 -41.64
C THR A 306 27.57 31.34 -42.18
N PHE A 307 26.52 31.11 -41.37
CA PHE A 307 25.07 30.92 -41.67
C PHE A 307 24.46 30.03 -40.54
N PHE A 308 23.34 30.29 -39.85
CA PHE A 308 22.13 31.10 -40.13
C PHE A 308 21.45 31.48 -38.79
N MET A 309 20.92 32.70 -38.68
CA MET A 309 19.91 33.07 -37.68
C MET A 309 18.60 32.32 -37.93
N ILE A 310 17.93 31.81 -36.88
CA ILE A 310 16.46 31.88 -36.80
C ILE A 310 16.08 32.38 -35.40
N LEU A 311 15.75 33.66 -35.33
CA LEU A 311 15.04 34.30 -34.24
C LEU A 311 13.62 34.58 -34.76
N SER A 312 12.60 33.90 -34.20
CA SER A 312 11.21 34.37 -34.00
C SER A 312 10.20 33.21 -34.04
N ALA A 313 9.49 33.02 -32.93
CA ALA A 313 8.03 33.15 -32.89
C ALA A 313 7.53 33.05 -31.44
N ALA A 314 6.94 34.15 -30.98
CA ALA A 314 6.17 34.22 -29.75
C ALA A 314 4.86 33.43 -29.88
N LEU A 315 4.32 32.94 -28.76
CA LEU A 315 2.90 33.15 -28.49
C LEU A 315 2.67 33.44 -27.01
N LEU A 316 2.21 34.66 -26.79
CA LEU A 316 1.69 35.23 -25.56
C LEU A 316 0.20 34.85 -25.45
N VAL A 317 -0.27 34.29 -24.33
CA VAL A 317 -1.65 34.50 -23.88
C VAL A 317 -1.63 34.86 -22.39
N VAL A 318 -1.96 36.12 -22.15
CA VAL A 318 -2.26 36.73 -20.87
C VAL A 318 -3.70 36.41 -20.50
N ALA A 319 -3.96 36.00 -19.26
CA ALA A 319 -5.26 36.17 -18.62
C ALA A 319 -5.08 36.79 -17.23
N PHE A 320 -5.20 38.11 -17.19
CA PHE A 320 -5.27 38.93 -15.99
C PHE A 320 -6.74 39.00 -15.55
N LYS A 321 -7.07 38.57 -14.32
CA LYS A 321 -8.34 38.99 -13.68
C LYS A 321 -8.01 39.82 -12.44
N ARG A 322 -8.31 41.11 -12.57
CA ARG A 322 -8.09 42.19 -11.61
C ARG A 322 -8.66 41.89 -10.23
N LYS A 323 -7.81 42.10 -9.22
CA LYS A 323 -8.17 42.51 -7.86
C LYS A 323 -8.60 43.98 -7.90
N LYS A 324 -9.73 44.32 -7.27
CA LYS A 324 -10.05 45.70 -6.86
C LYS A 324 -10.62 45.64 -5.45
N SER A 325 -9.90 46.26 -4.51
CA SER A 325 -10.38 46.54 -3.15
C SER A 325 -11.45 47.63 -3.20
N GLN A 326 -12.56 47.40 -2.50
CA GLN A 326 -12.99 48.18 -1.34
C GLN A 326 -13.44 47.21 -0.27
#